data_AF-A0A9Q2LDP8-F1
#
_entry.id   AF-A0A9Q2LDP8-F1
#
_cell.length_a   1.000
_cell.length_b   1.000
_cell.length_c   1.000
_cell.angle_alpha   90.00
_cell.angle_beta   90.00
_cell.angle_gamma   90.00
#
_symmetry.space_group_name_H-M   'P 1'
#
loop_
_entity.id
_entity.type
_entity.pdbx_description
1 polymer ?
#
loop_
_entity_poly.entity_id
_entity_poly.type
_entity_poly.pdbx_seq_one_letter_code
_entity_poly.pdbx_strand_id
1 'polypeptide(L)'
;MLSTVQTDQNRLNLSPETESSTILSGGLELPKRVVARQIETMFSMGRNGSILMFLVLIACWVPFLPYVKAWTILPLLLNQGFAQLYFNRLRTLHSESKIAHEDPIGWADRYARGCMMSGLTWGLAGLMWLPDAPFVLQALFSIVLYSVCISTVFSRHSYPPAMWSYVGMAWIPTSIGLLLASNNYAQFICGLGFLCVAFFGGWTRRLQKNNAENIRLQFENSDLAEAMVETNNRIQKKHEEAKAAWQEAQEAEQRRQDFLNMVVRQFDRPLSNLATASDVLSKTSLTEKQDTLVGAMRDDGRMLKRLISDIADLSSLTQSSLKLRPQS
;
A
#
# COMPACT_ATOMS: atom_id res chain seq x y z
N MET A 1 -38.52 36.14 -7.07
CA MET A 1 -38.22 35.35 -5.85
C MET A 1 -37.75 33.98 -6.30
N LEU A 2 -36.44 33.85 -6.45
CA LEU A 2 -35.71 32.61 -6.73
C LEU A 2 -35.40 31.93 -5.40
N SER A 3 -35.49 30.59 -5.34
CA SER A 3 -34.86 29.66 -4.37
C SER A 3 -35.86 28.60 -3.90
N THR A 4 -35.86 27.41 -4.51
CA THR A 4 -36.29 26.13 -3.89
C THR A 4 -36.12 24.96 -4.87
N VAL A 5 -34.90 24.71 -5.38
CA VAL A 5 -34.61 23.46 -6.14
C VAL A 5 -33.19 22.96 -5.87
N GLN A 6 -32.68 23.04 -4.64
CA GLN A 6 -31.28 22.71 -4.38
C GLN A 6 -31.02 22.06 -3.02
N THR A 7 -31.74 20.98 -2.72
CA THR A 7 -31.45 20.21 -1.49
C THR A 7 -31.45 18.70 -1.63
N ASP A 8 -31.58 18.13 -2.84
CA ASP A 8 -31.62 16.66 -3.02
C ASP A 8 -30.47 16.06 -3.85
N GLN A 9 -29.49 16.86 -4.28
CA GLN A 9 -28.33 16.34 -5.03
C GLN A 9 -27.15 15.88 -4.17
N ASN A 10 -27.19 16.05 -2.84
CA ASN A 10 -26.04 15.77 -1.98
C ASN A 10 -25.96 14.32 -1.47
N ARG A 11 -26.80 13.40 -1.96
CA ARG A 11 -26.78 11.97 -1.58
C ARG A 11 -26.28 11.02 -2.67
N LEU A 12 -25.93 11.50 -3.86
CA LEU A 12 -25.53 10.66 -5.00
C LEU A 12 -24.04 10.69 -5.37
N ASN A 13 -23.20 11.37 -4.57
CA ASN A 13 -21.75 11.44 -4.78
C ASN A 13 -20.95 10.76 -3.65
N LEU A 14 -21.39 9.57 -3.21
CA LEU A 14 -20.45 8.62 -2.62
C LEU A 14 -19.78 7.90 -3.79
N SER A 15 -18.54 8.29 -4.07
CA SER A 15 -17.73 7.73 -5.14
C SER A 15 -17.55 6.20 -4.95
N PRO A 16 -17.51 5.40 -6.04
CA PRO A 16 -17.21 3.96 -5.96
C PRO A 16 -15.80 3.66 -5.43
N GLU A 17 -14.93 4.68 -5.34
CA GLU A 17 -13.54 4.57 -4.89
C GLU A 17 -13.42 4.25 -3.38
N THR A 18 -14.36 4.71 -2.55
CA THR A 18 -14.31 4.46 -1.11
C THR A 18 -14.73 3.02 -0.76
N GLU A 19 -15.64 2.44 -1.53
CA GLU A 19 -16.04 1.03 -1.35
C GLU A 19 -14.99 0.07 -1.93
N SER A 20 -14.41 0.34 -3.11
CA SER A 20 -13.37 -0.55 -3.67
C SER A 20 -12.13 -0.66 -2.79
N SER A 21 -11.67 0.46 -2.22
CA SER A 21 -10.52 0.47 -1.29
C SER A 21 -10.81 -0.25 0.03
N THR A 22 -12.07 -0.27 0.48
CA THR A 22 -12.50 -0.98 1.69
C THR A 22 -12.66 -2.49 1.43
N ILE A 23 -13.09 -2.87 0.22
CA ILE A 23 -13.35 -4.27 -0.16
C ILE A 23 -12.07 -5.03 -0.51
N LEU A 24 -11.09 -4.40 -1.17
CA LEU A 24 -9.83 -5.04 -1.56
C LEU A 24 -8.93 -5.41 -0.38
N SER A 25 -9.19 -4.79 0.77
CA SER A 25 -8.19 -4.66 1.82
C SER A 25 -8.50 -5.58 3.03
N GLY A 26 -9.62 -6.32 3.03
CA GLY A 26 -9.90 -7.34 4.06
C GLY A 26 -10.58 -6.81 5.32
N GLY A 27 -11.47 -5.83 5.19
CA GLY A 27 -12.50 -5.49 6.20
C GLY A 27 -12.03 -4.83 7.50
N LEU A 28 -10.74 -4.84 7.84
CA LEU A 28 -10.21 -4.09 8.99
C LEU A 28 -9.89 -2.64 8.58
N GLU A 29 -10.30 -1.65 9.39
CA GLU A 29 -9.86 -0.26 9.23
C GLU A 29 -8.32 -0.14 9.30
N LEU A 30 -7.72 0.74 8.48
CA LEU A 30 -6.27 0.97 8.38
C LEU A 30 -5.55 1.07 9.75
N PRO A 31 -6.07 1.79 10.77
CA PRO A 31 -5.44 1.85 12.09
C PRO A 31 -5.32 0.49 12.78
N LYS A 32 -6.33 -0.38 12.64
CA LYS A 32 -6.32 -1.72 13.26
C LYS A 32 -5.27 -2.63 12.63
N ARG A 33 -5.03 -2.49 11.32
CA ARG A 33 -3.99 -3.26 10.61
C ARG A 33 -2.59 -2.85 11.01
N VAL A 34 -2.36 -1.54 11.18
CA VAL A 34 -1.09 -1.02 11.68
C VAL A 34 -0.78 -1.64 13.05
N VAL A 35 -1.75 -1.63 13.98
CA VAL A 35 -1.59 -2.22 15.31
C VAL A 35 -1.36 -3.73 15.25
N ALA A 36 -2.12 -4.45 14.43
CA ALA A 36 -1.93 -5.89 14.25
C ALA A 36 -0.52 -6.22 13.72
N ARG A 37 -0.05 -5.48 12.71
CA ARG A 37 1.28 -5.66 12.13
C ARG A 37 2.41 -5.34 13.11
N GLN A 38 2.22 -4.32 13.94
CA GLN A 38 3.14 -3.97 15.02
C GLN A 38 3.32 -5.11 16.02
N ILE A 39 2.21 -5.74 16.41
CA ILE A 39 2.21 -6.84 17.38
C ILE A 39 2.80 -8.10 16.74
N GLU A 40 2.45 -8.41 15.49
CA GLU A 40 3.04 -9.53 14.75
C GLU A 40 4.58 -9.41 14.65
N THR A 41 5.08 -8.21 14.32
CA THR A 41 6.52 -7.93 14.26
C THR A 41 7.20 -8.11 15.62
N MET A 42 6.53 -7.71 16.71
CA MET A 42 7.04 -7.91 18.07
C MET A 42 7.18 -9.40 18.42
N PHE A 43 6.22 -10.25 18.02
CA PHE A 43 6.26 -11.69 18.27
C PHE A 43 7.37 -12.42 17.48
N SER A 44 7.72 -11.92 16.29
CA SER A 44 8.75 -12.53 15.42
C SER A 44 10.18 -12.26 15.90
N MET A 45 10.46 -11.10 16.50
CA MET A 45 11.80 -10.72 16.98
C MET A 45 12.31 -11.52 18.19
N GLY A 46 11.43 -12.15 18.97
CA GLY A 46 11.77 -12.75 20.27
C GLY A 46 12.41 -14.14 20.28
N ARG A 47 12.78 -14.72 19.12
CA ARG A 47 13.15 -16.15 19.03
C ARG A 47 14.61 -16.47 19.42
N ASN A 48 15.54 -15.53 19.27
CA ASN A 48 16.99 -15.83 19.30
C ASN A 48 17.71 -15.45 20.61
N GLY A 49 17.04 -14.85 21.60
CA GLY A 49 17.69 -14.23 22.77
C GLY A 49 17.69 -15.03 24.09
N SER A 50 17.08 -16.21 24.13
CA SER A 50 16.75 -16.87 25.41
C SER A 50 17.97 -17.29 26.22
N ILE A 51 18.89 -18.05 25.63
CA ILE A 51 20.06 -18.63 26.33
C ILE A 51 21.00 -17.52 26.79
N LEU A 52 21.15 -16.47 25.98
CA LEU A 52 22.00 -15.33 26.29
C LEU A 52 21.60 -14.66 27.62
N MET A 53 20.31 -14.53 27.90
CA MET A 53 19.84 -13.93 29.16
C MET A 53 20.27 -14.72 30.40
N PHE A 54 20.27 -16.06 30.33
CA PHE A 54 20.77 -16.90 31.42
C PHE A 54 22.28 -16.77 31.58
N LEU A 55 23.03 -16.75 30.47
CA LEU A 55 24.48 -16.58 30.49
C LEU A 55 24.88 -15.23 31.09
N VAL A 56 24.23 -14.14 30.68
CA VAL A 56 24.51 -12.80 31.23
C VAL A 56 24.15 -12.76 32.72
N LEU A 57 23.03 -13.35 33.14
CA LEU A 57 22.64 -13.38 34.55
C LEU A 57 23.67 -14.11 35.42
N ILE A 58 24.17 -15.27 34.96
CA ILE A 58 25.22 -16.03 35.67
C ILE A 58 26.54 -15.24 35.66
N ALA A 59 26.92 -14.65 34.53
CA ALA A 59 28.13 -13.84 34.42
C ALA A 59 28.10 -12.63 35.36
N CYS A 60 26.94 -11.97 35.51
CA CYS A 60 26.75 -10.88 36.46
C CYS A 60 26.80 -11.36 37.91
N TRP A 61 26.39 -12.59 38.21
CA TRP A 61 26.36 -13.13 39.57
C TRP A 61 27.75 -13.52 40.10
N VAL A 62 28.63 -14.07 39.25
CA VAL A 62 29.95 -14.59 39.67
C VAL A 62 30.78 -13.56 40.48
N PRO A 63 30.90 -12.28 40.06
CA PRO A 63 31.62 -11.28 40.84
C PRO A 63 31.01 -10.95 42.20
N PHE A 64 29.73 -11.24 42.42
CA PHE A 64 29.03 -10.96 43.68
C PHE A 64 29.16 -12.09 44.70
N LEU A 65 29.67 -13.26 44.33
CA LEU A 65 29.87 -14.41 45.23
C LEU A 65 30.56 -14.08 46.58
N PRO A 66 31.53 -13.14 46.66
CA PRO A 66 32.13 -12.76 47.94
C PRO A 66 31.19 -11.97 48.87
N TYR A 67 30.15 -11.34 48.31
CA TYR A 67 29.27 -10.39 49.01
C TYR A 67 27.88 -10.96 49.28
N VAL A 68 27.45 -11.95 48.49
CA VAL A 68 26.11 -12.55 48.61
C VAL A 68 26.18 -14.06 48.77
N LYS A 69 25.15 -14.63 49.40
CA LYS A 69 25.02 -16.08 49.50
C LYS A 69 24.80 -16.71 48.12
N ALA A 70 25.41 -17.86 47.88
CA ALA A 70 25.35 -18.50 46.57
C ALA A 70 23.92 -18.89 46.12
N TRP A 71 23.00 -19.12 47.06
CA TRP A 71 21.62 -19.48 46.73
C TRP A 71 20.82 -18.34 46.05
N THR A 72 21.30 -17.10 46.12
CA THR A 72 20.60 -15.92 45.59
C THR A 72 20.35 -15.98 44.07
N ILE A 73 21.14 -16.76 43.32
CA ILE A 73 20.93 -16.98 41.87
C ILE A 73 19.76 -17.91 41.56
N LEU A 74 19.40 -18.82 42.47
CA LEU A 74 18.38 -19.85 42.26
C LEU A 74 16.98 -19.24 41.96
N PRO A 75 16.41 -18.34 42.78
CA PRO A 75 15.10 -17.75 42.49
C PRO A 75 15.10 -16.96 41.18
N LEU A 76 16.23 -16.36 40.80
CA LEU A 76 16.38 -15.58 39.58
C LEU A 76 16.36 -16.47 38.33
N LEU A 77 17.11 -17.58 38.36
CA LEU A 77 17.11 -18.57 37.28
C LEU A 77 15.74 -19.24 37.13
N LEU A 78 15.07 -19.55 38.25
CA LEU A 78 13.72 -20.11 38.23
C LEU A 78 12.73 -19.12 37.61
N ASN A 79 12.70 -17.86 38.07
CA ASN A 79 11.82 -16.83 37.54
C ASN A 79 12.08 -16.58 36.04
N GLN A 80 13.36 -16.51 35.63
CA GLN A 80 13.72 -16.36 34.22
C GLN A 80 13.33 -17.59 33.38
N GLY A 81 13.46 -18.79 33.95
CA GLY A 81 12.97 -20.05 33.35
C GLY A 81 11.47 -20.02 33.11
N PHE A 82 10.69 -19.64 34.12
CA PHE A 82 9.24 -19.49 34.00
C PHE A 82 8.86 -18.43 32.96
N ALA A 83 9.53 -17.27 32.98
CA ALA A 83 9.30 -16.22 31.98
C ALA A 83 9.58 -16.73 30.56
N GLN A 84 10.65 -17.50 30.36
CA GLN A 84 11.00 -18.06 29.06
C GLN A 84 9.99 -19.10 28.59
N LEU A 85 9.56 -20.02 29.46
CA LEU A 85 8.54 -21.02 29.15
C LEU A 85 7.22 -20.35 28.79
N TYR A 86 6.86 -19.29 29.52
CA TYR A 86 5.68 -18.48 29.21
C TYR A 86 5.78 -17.82 27.84
N PHE A 87 6.90 -17.18 27.49
CA PHE A 87 7.09 -16.58 26.16
C PHE A 87 7.04 -17.61 25.03
N ASN A 88 7.65 -18.78 25.23
CA ASN A 88 7.63 -19.84 24.24
C ASN A 88 6.20 -20.36 24.02
N ARG A 89 5.48 -20.65 25.11
CA ARG A 89 4.08 -21.08 25.03
C ARG A 89 3.18 -20.02 24.39
N LEU A 90 3.34 -18.76 24.78
CA LEU A 90 2.56 -17.66 24.24
C LEU A 90 2.80 -17.49 22.73
N ARG A 91 4.04 -17.65 22.27
CA ARG A 91 4.39 -17.56 20.85
C ARG A 91 3.80 -18.72 20.04
N THR A 92 3.86 -19.95 20.56
CA THR A 92 3.23 -21.11 19.91
C THR A 92 1.72 -20.91 19.77
N LEU A 93 1.05 -20.47 20.84
CA LEU A 93 -0.38 -20.19 20.81
C LEU A 93 -0.72 -19.04 19.83
N HIS A 94 0.14 -18.02 19.74
CA HIS A 94 -0.04 -16.93 18.78
C HIS A 94 0.14 -17.40 17.33
N SER A 95 1.12 -18.27 17.04
CA SER A 95 1.34 -18.81 15.69
C SER A 95 0.28 -19.81 15.23
N GLU A 96 -0.30 -20.56 16.16
CA GLU A 96 -1.36 -21.54 15.87
C GLU A 96 -2.74 -20.88 15.76
N SER A 97 -2.92 -19.71 16.35
CA SER A 97 -4.17 -18.96 16.29
C SER A 97 -4.39 -18.32 14.92
N LYS A 98 -5.31 -18.89 14.13
CA LYS A 98 -5.88 -18.24 12.92
C LYS A 98 -6.62 -16.93 13.25
N ILE A 99 -6.93 -16.70 14.53
CA ILE A 99 -7.72 -15.58 15.10
C ILE A 99 -6.79 -14.46 15.64
N ALA A 100 -5.47 -14.52 15.40
CA ALA A 100 -4.52 -13.48 15.85
C ALA A 100 -4.87 -12.06 15.36
N HIS A 101 -5.75 -11.93 14.35
CA HIS A 101 -6.24 -10.67 13.82
C HIS A 101 -7.50 -10.11 14.51
N GLU A 102 -8.24 -10.89 15.31
CA GLU A 102 -9.50 -10.42 15.94
C GLU A 102 -9.28 -9.61 17.22
N ASP A 103 -8.29 -9.98 18.06
CA ASP A 103 -7.91 -9.21 19.27
C ASP A 103 -6.38 -9.03 19.41
N PRO A 104 -5.77 -8.13 18.63
CA PRO A 104 -4.33 -7.89 18.69
C PRO A 104 -3.88 -7.36 20.07
N ILE A 105 -4.68 -6.50 20.70
CA ILE A 105 -4.34 -5.83 21.97
C ILE A 105 -4.30 -6.85 23.11
N GLY A 106 -5.27 -7.76 23.18
CA GLY A 106 -5.27 -8.82 24.20
C GLY A 106 -4.00 -9.66 24.14
N TRP A 107 -3.50 -10.01 22.95
CA TRP A 107 -2.22 -10.72 22.80
C TRP A 107 -1.01 -9.89 23.26
N ALA A 108 -1.01 -8.58 22.99
CA ALA A 108 0.03 -7.69 23.48
C ALA A 108 0.02 -7.56 25.01
N ASP A 109 -1.14 -7.56 25.67
CA ASP A 109 -1.24 -7.59 27.13
C ASP A 109 -0.70 -8.89 27.72
N ARG A 110 -0.97 -10.04 27.09
CA ARG A 110 -0.36 -11.32 27.49
C ARG A 110 1.16 -11.26 27.36
N TYR A 111 1.65 -10.64 26.29
CA TYR A 111 3.08 -10.46 26.08
C TYR A 111 3.70 -9.54 27.15
N ALA A 112 3.02 -8.45 27.52
CA ALA A 112 3.42 -7.53 28.57
C ALA A 112 3.58 -8.23 29.93
N ARG A 113 2.70 -9.19 30.28
CA ARG A 113 2.88 -10.00 31.51
C ARG A 113 4.15 -10.85 31.49
N GLY A 114 4.52 -11.39 30.33
CA GLY A 114 5.81 -12.06 30.15
C GLY A 114 6.99 -11.12 30.39
N CYS A 115 6.87 -9.87 29.92
CA CYS A 115 7.85 -8.82 30.16
C CYS A 115 8.01 -8.50 31.65
N MET A 116 6.90 -8.42 32.38
CA MET A 116 6.93 -8.16 33.84
C MET A 116 7.76 -9.21 34.55
N MET A 117 7.51 -10.50 34.28
CA MET A 117 8.24 -11.61 34.91
C MET A 117 9.74 -11.54 34.57
N SER A 118 10.11 -11.33 33.31
CA SER A 118 11.52 -11.26 32.93
C SER A 118 12.22 -10.01 33.48
N GLY A 119 11.53 -8.87 33.55
CA GLY A 119 12.06 -7.64 34.15
C GLY A 119 12.29 -7.82 35.65
N LEU A 120 11.36 -8.51 36.34
CA LEU A 120 11.46 -8.78 37.76
C LEU A 120 12.70 -9.61 38.12
N THR A 121 13.17 -10.50 37.25
CA THR A 121 14.45 -11.22 37.43
C THR A 121 15.59 -10.24 37.69
N TRP A 122 15.70 -9.20 36.86
CA TRP A 122 16.76 -8.21 36.96
C TRP A 122 16.56 -7.27 38.15
N GLY A 123 15.30 -6.91 38.46
CA GLY A 123 14.99 -6.12 39.64
C GLY A 123 15.37 -6.85 40.94
N LEU A 124 15.00 -8.13 41.06
CA LEU A 124 15.34 -8.95 42.23
C LEU A 124 16.86 -9.15 42.36
N ALA A 125 17.57 -9.35 41.25
CA ALA A 125 19.04 -9.34 41.26
C ALA A 125 19.60 -8.04 41.85
N GLY A 126 19.10 -6.88 41.39
CA GLY A 126 19.50 -5.58 41.92
C GLY A 126 19.23 -5.43 43.41
N LEU A 127 18.03 -5.83 43.86
CA LEU A 127 17.65 -5.74 45.27
C LEU A 127 18.48 -6.67 46.18
N MET A 128 18.79 -7.89 45.72
CA MET A 128 19.51 -8.89 46.51
C MET A 128 21.02 -8.73 46.49
N TRP A 129 21.58 -8.10 45.44
CA TRP A 129 23.03 -8.05 45.23
C TRP A 129 23.66 -6.70 45.51
N LEU A 130 22.93 -5.60 45.33
CA LEU A 130 23.52 -4.25 45.38
C LEU A 130 23.74 -3.66 46.78
N PRO A 131 22.86 -3.85 47.80
CA PRO A 131 22.96 -3.11 49.07
C PRO A 131 24.33 -3.22 49.76
N ASP A 132 24.89 -4.44 49.81
CA ASP A 132 26.15 -4.74 50.51
C ASP A 132 27.37 -4.82 49.58
N ALA A 133 27.18 -4.62 48.27
CA ALA A 133 28.25 -4.74 47.29
C ALA A 133 29.12 -3.47 47.19
N PRO A 134 30.41 -3.60 46.82
CA PRO A 134 31.26 -2.45 46.55
C PRO A 134 30.75 -1.67 45.33
N PHE A 135 31.04 -0.37 45.32
CA PHE A 135 30.61 0.55 44.25
C PHE A 135 30.92 0.04 42.83
N VAL A 136 32.09 -0.57 42.64
CA VAL A 136 32.50 -1.10 41.32
C VAL A 136 31.48 -2.11 40.79
N LEU A 137 31.02 -3.03 41.64
CA LEU A 137 30.02 -4.03 41.25
C LEU A 137 28.64 -3.40 41.04
N GLN A 138 28.28 -2.41 41.86
CA GLN A 138 27.03 -1.66 41.67
C GLN A 138 26.98 -0.92 40.34
N ALA A 139 28.09 -0.27 39.96
CA ALA A 139 28.21 0.43 38.69
C ALA A 139 28.19 -0.53 37.50
N LEU A 140 28.93 -1.64 37.57
CA LEU A 140 28.95 -2.65 36.51
C LEU A 140 27.58 -3.29 36.28
N PHE A 141 26.90 -3.70 37.35
CA PHE A 141 25.54 -4.24 37.25
C PHE A 141 24.56 -3.21 36.68
N SER A 142 24.66 -1.95 37.12
CA SER A 142 23.80 -0.88 36.60
C SER A 142 24.00 -0.65 35.10
N ILE A 143 25.25 -0.66 34.61
CA ILE A 143 25.55 -0.54 33.18
C ILE A 143 24.92 -1.69 32.38
N VAL A 144 25.05 -2.93 32.86
CA VAL A 144 24.44 -4.10 32.24
C VAL A 144 22.91 -3.95 32.22
N LEU A 145 22.32 -3.55 33.34
CA LEU A 145 20.88 -3.34 33.45
C LEU A 145 20.36 -2.28 32.48
N TYR A 146 21.03 -1.12 32.40
CA TYR A 146 20.67 -0.08 31.44
C TYR A 146 20.79 -0.57 29.99
N SER A 147 21.83 -1.33 29.66
CA SER A 147 22.01 -1.90 28.33
C SER A 147 20.86 -2.85 27.96
N VAL A 148 20.43 -3.70 28.90
CA VAL A 148 19.30 -4.61 28.71
C VAL A 148 17.98 -3.83 28.58
N CYS A 149 17.77 -2.78 29.37
CA CYS A 149 16.62 -1.89 29.25
C CYS A 149 16.58 -1.17 27.89
N ILE A 150 17.73 -0.68 27.39
CA ILE A 150 17.84 -0.06 26.06
C ILE A 150 17.48 -1.06 24.96
N SER A 151 18.01 -2.29 25.01
CA SER A 151 17.67 -3.36 24.05
C SER A 151 16.16 -3.66 24.03
N THR A 152 15.51 -3.56 25.20
CA THR A 152 14.07 -3.71 25.34
C THR A 152 13.28 -2.62 24.62
N VAL A 153 13.78 -1.38 24.60
CA VAL A 153 13.16 -0.28 23.84
C VAL A 153 13.10 -0.64 22.36
N PHE A 154 14.21 -1.07 21.76
CA PHE A 154 14.26 -1.40 20.33
C PHE A 154 13.36 -2.57 19.96
N SER A 155 13.31 -3.61 20.80
CA SER A 155 12.51 -4.82 20.53
C SER A 155 11.02 -4.67 20.86
N ARG A 156 10.62 -3.64 21.63
CA ARG A 156 9.24 -3.49 22.14
C ARG A 156 8.62 -2.11 21.93
N HIS A 157 9.26 -1.21 21.18
CA HIS A 157 8.75 0.13 20.88
C HIS A 157 7.38 0.12 20.20
N SER A 158 7.02 -0.97 19.52
CA SER A 158 5.72 -1.12 18.84
C SER A 158 4.54 -1.18 19.82
N TYR A 159 4.77 -1.55 21.08
CA TYR A 159 3.74 -1.59 22.13
C TYR A 159 4.31 -1.14 23.50
N PRO A 160 4.25 0.17 23.82
CA PRO A 160 4.88 0.74 25.02
C PRO A 160 4.49 0.11 26.36
N PRO A 161 3.24 -0.34 26.60
CA PRO A 161 2.90 -0.98 27.87
C PRO A 161 3.76 -2.21 28.18
N ALA A 162 4.13 -3.00 27.16
CA ALA A 162 5.03 -4.14 27.33
C ALA A 162 6.46 -3.72 27.68
N MET A 163 6.93 -2.59 27.14
CA MET A 163 8.23 -2.02 27.51
C MET A 163 8.22 -1.50 28.95
N TRP A 164 7.23 -0.67 29.32
CA TRP A 164 7.14 -0.10 30.66
C TRP A 164 6.98 -1.16 31.74
N SER A 165 6.27 -2.24 31.42
CA SER A 165 6.17 -3.43 32.27
C SER A 165 7.54 -4.06 32.57
N TYR A 166 8.40 -4.20 31.56
CA TYR A 166 9.75 -4.72 31.74
C TYR A 166 10.63 -3.74 32.53
N VAL A 167 10.72 -2.50 32.05
CA VAL A 167 11.61 -1.47 32.59
C VAL A 167 11.22 -1.15 34.04
N GLY A 168 9.92 -1.05 34.35
CA GLY A 168 9.45 -0.82 35.72
C GLY A 168 9.84 -1.96 36.65
N MET A 169 9.62 -3.21 36.26
CA MET A 169 9.96 -4.37 37.08
C MET A 169 11.46 -4.60 37.25
N ALA A 170 12.26 -4.20 36.26
CA ALA A 170 13.72 -4.27 36.32
C ALA A 170 14.31 -3.10 37.13
N TRP A 171 13.79 -1.89 36.95
CA TRP A 171 14.36 -0.68 37.53
C TRP A 171 13.90 -0.44 38.96
N ILE A 172 12.60 -0.53 39.27
CA ILE A 172 12.07 -0.16 40.60
C ILE A 172 12.76 -0.93 41.74
N PRO A 173 12.87 -2.28 41.69
CA PRO A 173 13.52 -3.00 42.78
C PRO A 173 15.04 -2.76 42.82
N THR A 174 15.66 -2.54 41.67
CA THR A 174 17.08 -2.15 41.59
C THR A 174 17.33 -0.79 42.24
N SER A 175 16.45 0.19 42.00
CA SER A 175 16.54 1.51 42.65
C SER A 175 16.44 1.38 44.16
N ILE A 176 15.55 0.52 44.67
CA ILE A 176 15.48 0.24 46.11
C ILE A 176 16.81 -0.35 46.59
N GLY A 177 17.38 -1.33 45.90
CA GLY A 177 18.69 -1.90 46.24
C GLY A 177 19.82 -0.86 46.28
N LEU A 178 19.86 0.06 45.31
CA LEU A 178 20.84 1.15 45.26
C LEU A 178 20.63 2.21 46.35
N LEU A 179 19.38 2.50 46.73
CA LEU A 179 19.06 3.45 47.79
C LEU A 179 19.38 2.90 49.19
N LEU A 180 19.31 1.58 49.36
CA LEU A 180 19.70 0.90 50.60
C LEU A 180 21.21 0.81 50.79
N ALA A 181 22.00 0.97 49.73
CA ALA A 181 23.46 0.99 49.82
C ALA A 181 23.95 2.21 50.62
N SER A 182 24.94 2.00 51.48
CA SER A 182 25.47 3.03 52.39
C SER A 182 26.35 4.10 51.72
N ASN A 183 26.39 4.13 50.38
CA ASN A 183 27.33 4.94 49.61
C ASN A 183 26.60 5.97 48.71
N ASN A 184 27.02 7.22 48.80
CA ASN A 184 26.51 8.34 47.98
C ASN A 184 26.64 8.09 46.47
N TYR A 185 27.68 7.36 46.03
CA TYR A 185 27.85 7.05 44.61
C TYR A 185 26.75 6.11 44.07
N ALA A 186 26.21 5.22 44.90
CA ALA A 186 25.10 4.34 44.53
C ALA A 186 23.81 5.15 44.30
N GLN A 187 23.55 6.11 45.20
CA GLN A 187 22.44 7.05 45.10
C GLN A 187 22.56 7.95 43.87
N PHE A 188 23.77 8.38 43.51
CA PHE A 188 24.03 9.13 42.28
C PHE A 188 23.69 8.34 41.01
N ILE A 189 24.11 7.07 40.91
CA ILE A 189 23.74 6.19 39.79
C ILE A 189 22.23 5.94 39.75
N CYS A 190 21.57 5.82 40.91
CA CYS A 190 20.12 5.75 40.99
C CYS A 190 19.45 6.99 40.39
N GLY A 191 19.93 8.19 40.74
CA GLY A 191 19.46 9.45 40.15
C GLY A 191 19.65 9.51 38.62
N LEU A 192 20.82 9.10 38.12
CA LEU A 192 21.06 8.98 36.68
C LEU A 192 20.10 8.00 36.00
N GLY A 193 19.74 6.91 36.68
CA GLY A 193 18.78 5.95 36.17
C GLY A 193 17.38 6.51 35.96
N PHE A 194 16.91 7.34 36.89
CA PHE A 194 15.63 8.05 36.71
C PHE A 194 15.67 8.97 35.48
N LEU A 195 16.78 9.67 35.26
CA LEU A 195 16.96 10.50 34.06
C LEU A 195 16.98 9.64 32.78
N CYS A 196 17.68 8.50 32.78
CA CYS A 196 17.70 7.58 31.66
C CYS A 196 16.30 7.01 31.35
N VAL A 197 15.54 6.61 32.37
CA VAL A 197 14.17 6.11 32.21
C VAL A 197 13.25 7.19 31.65
N ALA A 198 13.36 8.44 32.13
CA ALA A 198 12.60 9.57 31.58
C ALA A 198 12.94 9.84 30.12
N PHE A 199 14.23 9.84 29.78
CA PHE A 199 14.73 10.01 28.41
C PHE A 199 14.21 8.90 27.48
N PHE A 200 14.35 7.63 27.88
CA PHE A 200 13.84 6.50 27.11
C PHE A 200 12.31 6.52 26.98
N GLY A 201 11.60 7.02 27.97
CA GLY A 201 10.16 7.19 27.88
C GLY A 201 9.71 8.13 26.77
N GLY A 202 10.36 9.29 26.66
CA GLY A 202 10.15 10.23 25.56
C GLY A 202 10.55 9.64 24.21
N TRP A 203 11.72 8.99 24.15
CA TRP A 203 12.24 8.34 22.95
C TRP A 203 11.32 7.22 22.44
N THR A 204 10.77 6.41 23.33
CA THR A 204 9.90 5.28 22.98
C THR A 204 8.61 5.75 22.31
N ARG A 205 7.97 6.79 22.85
CA ARG A 205 6.76 7.37 22.22
C ARG A 205 7.06 7.86 20.79
N ARG A 206 8.24 8.46 20.59
CA ARG A 206 8.70 8.90 19.28
C ARG A 206 8.92 7.71 18.34
N LEU A 207 9.61 6.66 18.79
CA LEU A 207 9.82 5.45 18.00
C LEU A 207 8.51 4.75 17.65
N GLN A 208 7.57 4.66 18.58
CA GLN A 208 6.26 4.05 18.33
C GLN A 208 5.51 4.81 17.23
N LYS A 209 5.45 6.14 17.33
CA LYS A 209 4.78 6.99 16.33
C LYS A 209 5.45 6.84 14.95
N ASN A 210 6.78 6.93 14.90
CA ASN A 210 7.53 6.76 13.66
C ASN A 210 7.30 5.36 13.05
N ASN A 211 7.26 4.31 13.86
CA ASN A 211 7.01 2.95 13.38
C ASN A 211 5.56 2.78 12.88
N ALA A 212 4.58 3.36 13.57
CA ALA A 212 3.18 3.35 13.13
C ALA A 212 3.00 4.09 11.80
N GLU A 213 3.63 5.25 11.63
CA GLU A 213 3.60 6.02 10.38
C GLU A 213 4.28 5.27 9.23
N ASN A 214 5.44 4.63 9.45
CA ASN A 214 6.10 3.82 8.43
C ASN A 214 5.23 2.64 7.97
N ILE A 215 4.62 1.91 8.90
CA ILE A 215 3.73 0.79 8.56
C ILE A 215 2.48 1.30 7.83
N ARG A 216 1.92 2.44 8.26
CA ARG A 216 0.78 3.08 7.59
C ARG A 216 1.13 3.46 6.15
N LEU A 217 2.28 4.09 5.92
CA LEU A 217 2.75 4.47 4.59
C LEU A 217 2.98 3.25 3.70
N GLN A 218 3.45 2.13 4.26
CA GLN A 218 3.61 0.88 3.51
C GLN A 218 2.26 0.33 3.02
N PHE A 219 1.23 0.37 3.87
CA PHE A 219 -0.12 -0.01 3.48
C PHE A 219 -0.69 0.94 2.43
N GLU A 220 -0.64 2.26 2.66
CA GLU A 220 -1.15 3.26 1.72
C GLU A 220 -0.44 3.17 0.34
N ASN A 221 0.87 2.95 0.31
CA ASN A 221 1.63 2.78 -0.92
C ASN A 221 1.25 1.48 -1.65
N SER A 222 1.02 0.40 -0.91
CA SER A 222 0.59 -0.88 -1.51
C SER A 222 -0.81 -0.76 -2.10
N ASP A 223 -1.76 -0.16 -1.37
CA ASP A 223 -3.13 0.06 -1.82
C ASP A 223 -3.17 0.98 -3.06
N LEU A 224 -2.35 2.04 -3.07
CA LEU A 224 -2.24 2.95 -4.20
C LEU A 224 -1.61 2.26 -5.43
N ALA A 225 -0.58 1.46 -5.23
CA ALA A 225 0.06 0.69 -6.31
C ALA A 225 -0.93 -0.29 -6.95
N GLU A 226 -1.75 -0.98 -6.15
CA GLU A 226 -2.80 -1.86 -6.64
C GLU A 226 -3.87 -1.10 -7.44
N ALA A 227 -4.36 0.03 -6.91
CA ALA A 227 -5.31 0.89 -7.61
C ALA A 227 -4.76 1.44 -8.94
N MET A 228 -3.45 1.75 -8.98
CA MET A 228 -2.78 2.20 -10.20
C MET A 228 -2.73 1.09 -11.25
N VAL A 229 -2.42 -0.15 -10.85
CA VAL A 229 -2.43 -1.33 -11.75
C VAL A 229 -3.84 -1.57 -12.30
N GLU A 230 -4.86 -1.52 -11.44
CA GLU A 230 -6.26 -1.69 -11.87
C GLU A 230 -6.69 -0.61 -12.86
N THR A 231 -6.36 0.65 -12.57
CA THR A 231 -6.68 1.78 -13.45
C THR A 231 -5.96 1.66 -14.79
N ASN A 232 -4.69 1.25 -14.79
CA ASN A 232 -3.93 1.05 -16.02
C ASN A 232 -4.54 -0.08 -16.87
N ASN A 233 -4.94 -1.20 -16.25
CA ASN A 233 -5.64 -2.29 -16.96
C ASN A 233 -6.96 -1.81 -17.57
N ARG A 234 -7.73 -0.97 -16.87
CA ARG A 234 -8.98 -0.38 -17.38
C ARG A 234 -8.71 0.57 -18.56
N ILE A 235 -7.67 1.40 -18.47
CA ILE A 235 -7.27 2.31 -19.56
C ILE A 235 -6.82 1.51 -20.77
N GLN A 236 -6.00 0.48 -20.59
CA GLN A 236 -5.51 -0.37 -21.66
C GLN A 236 -6.67 -1.06 -22.39
N LYS A 237 -7.63 -1.63 -21.65
CA LYS A 237 -8.83 -2.24 -22.24
C LYS A 237 -9.65 -1.24 -23.05
N LYS A 238 -9.88 -0.04 -22.52
CA LYS A 238 -10.58 1.03 -23.26
C LYS A 238 -9.81 1.48 -24.50
N HIS A 239 -8.48 1.53 -24.44
CA HIS A 239 -7.64 1.86 -25.58
C HIS A 239 -7.72 0.79 -26.66
N GLU A 240 -7.75 -0.49 -26.30
CA GLU A 240 -7.95 -1.61 -27.23
C GLU A 240 -9.35 -1.58 -27.87
N GLU A 241 -10.40 -1.34 -27.09
CA GLU A 241 -11.78 -1.18 -27.58
C GLU A 241 -11.89 0.02 -28.54
N ALA A 242 -11.32 1.17 -28.18
CA ALA A 242 -11.31 2.35 -29.03
C ALA A 242 -10.53 2.12 -30.32
N LYS A 243 -9.40 1.41 -30.26
CA LYS A 243 -8.61 1.04 -31.43
C LYS A 243 -9.38 0.09 -32.36
N ALA A 244 -10.07 -0.91 -31.81
CA ALA A 244 -10.89 -1.83 -32.59
C ALA A 244 -12.06 -1.10 -33.28
N ALA A 245 -12.76 -0.22 -32.55
CA ALA A 245 -13.83 0.60 -33.12
C ALA A 245 -13.32 1.56 -34.21
N TRP A 246 -12.13 2.13 -34.02
CA TRP A 246 -11.49 2.98 -35.03
C TRP A 246 -11.12 2.20 -36.29
N GLN A 247 -10.58 0.99 -36.15
CA GLN A 247 -10.28 0.10 -37.28
C GLN A 247 -11.56 -0.29 -38.03
N GLU A 248 -12.62 -0.68 -37.34
CA GLU A 248 -13.90 -1.01 -37.95
C GLU A 248 -14.51 0.17 -38.72
N ALA A 249 -14.46 1.38 -38.14
CA ALA A 249 -14.90 2.60 -38.80
C ALA A 249 -14.06 2.91 -40.05
N GLN A 250 -12.74 2.70 -40.00
CA GLN A 250 -11.85 2.90 -41.14
C GLN A 250 -12.14 1.88 -42.27
N GLU A 251 -12.38 0.61 -41.93
CA GLU A 251 -12.77 -0.41 -42.91
C GLU A 251 -14.15 -0.13 -43.52
N ALA A 252 -15.10 0.37 -42.72
CA ALA A 252 -16.40 0.80 -43.23
C ALA A 252 -16.27 1.98 -44.20
N GLU A 253 -15.45 2.98 -43.87
CA GLU A 253 -15.22 4.13 -44.74
C GLU A 253 -14.50 3.73 -46.03
N GLN A 254 -13.54 2.81 -45.96
CA GLN A 254 -12.87 2.27 -47.14
C GLN A 254 -13.84 1.48 -48.04
N ARG A 255 -14.69 0.62 -47.46
CA ARG A 255 -15.75 -0.08 -48.22
C ARG A 255 -16.72 0.89 -48.87
N ARG A 256 -17.09 1.98 -48.19
CA ARG A 256 -17.94 3.05 -48.73
C ARG A 256 -17.28 3.68 -49.96
N GLN A 257 -15.99 3.98 -49.89
CA GLN A 257 -15.24 4.55 -51.00
C GLN A 257 -15.14 3.60 -52.20
N ASP A 258 -14.81 2.33 -51.95
CA ASP A 258 -14.70 1.31 -52.99
C ASP A 258 -16.05 1.08 -53.69
N PHE A 259 -17.14 1.06 -52.93
CA PHE A 259 -18.50 0.98 -53.46
C PHE A 259 -18.82 2.17 -54.38
N LEU A 260 -18.58 3.41 -53.93
CA LEU A 260 -18.83 4.60 -54.74
C LEU A 260 -18.02 4.59 -56.03
N ASN A 261 -16.73 4.27 -55.94
CA ASN A 261 -15.86 4.14 -57.11
C ASN A 261 -16.34 3.07 -58.09
N MET A 262 -16.85 1.94 -57.58
CA MET A 262 -17.44 0.88 -58.40
C MET A 262 -18.71 1.36 -59.10
N VAL A 263 -19.64 2.00 -58.38
CA VAL A 263 -20.90 2.53 -58.91
C VAL A 263 -20.63 3.52 -60.05
N VAL A 264 -19.71 4.48 -59.83
CA VAL A 264 -19.32 5.47 -60.84
C VAL A 264 -18.81 4.80 -62.12
N ARG A 265 -17.90 3.82 -62.00
CA ARG A 265 -17.39 3.07 -63.16
C ARG A 265 -18.50 2.30 -63.88
N GLN A 266 -19.44 1.72 -63.14
CA GLN A 266 -20.55 0.96 -63.72
C GLN A 266 -21.55 1.85 -64.45
N PHE A 267 -21.74 3.11 -64.05
CA PHE A 267 -22.59 4.07 -64.75
C PHE A 267 -21.87 4.79 -65.90
N ASP A 268 -20.55 4.98 -65.82
CA ASP A 268 -19.79 5.64 -66.89
C ASP A 268 -19.83 4.85 -68.21
N ARG A 269 -19.79 3.51 -68.15
CA ARG A 269 -19.90 2.64 -69.33
C ARG A 269 -21.23 2.79 -70.09
N PRO A 270 -22.42 2.58 -69.48
CA PRO A 270 -23.70 2.71 -70.17
C PRO A 270 -23.97 4.15 -70.62
N LEU A 271 -23.57 5.18 -69.86
CA LEU A 271 -23.70 6.57 -70.30
C LEU A 271 -22.79 6.90 -71.49
N SER A 272 -21.57 6.35 -71.50
CA SER A 272 -20.67 6.48 -72.66
C SER A 272 -21.24 5.74 -73.87
N ASN A 273 -21.80 4.54 -73.70
CA ASN A 273 -22.48 3.80 -74.77
C ASN A 273 -23.71 4.57 -75.31
N LEU A 274 -24.52 5.16 -74.43
CA LEU A 274 -25.66 5.99 -74.81
C LEU A 274 -25.21 7.22 -75.59
N ALA A 275 -24.17 7.91 -75.13
CA ALA A 275 -23.59 9.06 -75.84
C ALA A 275 -23.04 8.66 -77.22
N THR A 276 -22.34 7.53 -77.34
CA THR A 276 -21.86 7.01 -78.63
C THR A 276 -23.01 6.62 -79.54
N ALA A 277 -24.05 5.93 -79.03
CA ALA A 277 -25.21 5.53 -79.81
C ALA A 277 -25.97 6.77 -80.34
N SER A 278 -26.18 7.78 -79.50
CA SER A 278 -26.78 9.05 -79.92
C SER A 278 -25.90 9.81 -80.93
N ASP A 279 -24.57 9.80 -80.77
CA ASP A 279 -23.64 10.42 -81.74
C ASP A 279 -23.66 9.70 -83.10
N VAL A 280 -23.72 8.37 -83.11
CA VAL A 280 -23.84 7.57 -84.33
C VAL A 280 -25.19 7.80 -85.00
N LEU A 281 -26.30 7.76 -84.24
CA LEU A 281 -27.64 8.03 -84.76
C LEU A 281 -27.76 9.43 -85.36
N SER A 282 -27.14 10.45 -84.74
CA SER A 282 -27.12 11.83 -85.25
C SER A 282 -26.42 12.00 -86.60
N LYS A 283 -25.61 11.02 -87.03
CA LYS A 283 -24.92 11.00 -88.34
C LYS A 283 -25.70 10.24 -89.42
N THR A 284 -26.90 9.75 -89.12
CA THR A 284 -27.79 9.06 -90.06
C THR A 284 -28.87 10.01 -90.60
N SER A 285 -29.62 9.59 -91.63
CA SER A 285 -30.75 10.37 -92.14
C SER A 285 -31.92 10.30 -91.13
N LEU A 286 -32.11 11.37 -90.37
CA LEU A 286 -33.18 11.50 -89.36
C LEU A 286 -34.30 12.43 -89.85
N THR A 287 -35.53 12.16 -89.43
CA THR A 287 -36.63 13.13 -89.52
C THR A 287 -36.47 14.22 -88.45
N GLU A 288 -37.07 15.39 -88.64
CA GLU A 288 -37.00 16.53 -87.70
C GLU A 288 -37.38 16.16 -86.24
N LYS A 289 -38.41 15.29 -86.08
CA LYS A 289 -38.80 14.76 -84.77
C LYS A 289 -37.77 13.80 -84.16
N GLN A 290 -37.12 12.97 -84.99
CA GLN A 290 -36.07 12.04 -84.53
C GLN A 290 -34.78 12.77 -84.18
N ASP A 291 -34.41 13.81 -84.93
CA ASP A 291 -33.24 14.65 -84.65
C ASP A 291 -33.37 15.36 -83.30
N THR A 292 -34.55 15.93 -83.02
CA THR A 292 -34.87 16.53 -81.72
C THR A 292 -34.75 15.53 -80.56
N LEU A 293 -35.25 14.30 -80.74
CA LEU A 293 -35.16 13.23 -79.72
C LEU A 293 -33.72 12.76 -79.50
N VAL A 294 -32.93 12.58 -80.56
CA VAL A 294 -31.52 12.18 -80.47
C VAL A 294 -30.68 13.30 -79.81
N GLY A 295 -30.98 14.56 -80.12
CA GLY A 295 -30.40 15.73 -79.46
C GLY A 295 -30.67 15.75 -77.95
N ALA A 296 -31.94 15.55 -77.55
CA ALA A 296 -32.32 15.45 -76.14
C ALA A 296 -31.59 14.29 -75.42
N MET A 297 -31.55 13.08 -76.01
CA MET A 297 -30.84 11.93 -75.44
C MET A 297 -29.33 12.19 -75.26
N ARG A 298 -28.71 12.89 -76.21
CA ARG A 298 -27.29 13.25 -76.17
C ARG A 298 -26.99 14.26 -75.06
N ASP A 299 -27.87 15.25 -74.86
CA ASP A 299 -27.69 16.28 -73.85
C ASP A 299 -27.99 15.76 -72.44
N ASP A 300 -29.05 14.96 -72.27
CA ASP A 300 -29.37 14.27 -71.03
C ASP A 300 -28.28 13.27 -70.63
N GLY A 301 -27.74 12.51 -71.60
CA GLY A 301 -26.63 11.59 -71.37
C GLY A 301 -25.34 12.29 -70.93
N ARG A 302 -25.04 13.47 -71.51
CA ARG A 302 -23.89 14.30 -71.10
C ARG A 302 -24.10 14.93 -69.71
N MET A 303 -25.32 15.35 -69.40
CA MET A 303 -25.67 15.89 -68.09
C MET A 303 -25.55 14.82 -67.00
N LEU A 304 -26.09 13.62 -67.22
CA LEU A 304 -25.97 12.49 -66.28
C LEU A 304 -24.52 12.09 -66.04
N LYS A 305 -23.68 12.10 -67.08
CA LYS A 305 -22.26 11.78 -66.94
C LYS A 305 -21.52 12.80 -66.07
N ARG A 306 -21.81 14.10 -66.25
CA ARG A 306 -21.26 15.16 -65.39
C ARG A 306 -21.74 15.02 -63.95
N LEU A 307 -23.04 14.84 -63.73
CA LEU A 307 -23.60 14.70 -62.38
C LEU A 307 -23.02 13.52 -61.61
N ILE A 308 -22.82 12.38 -62.26
CA ILE A 308 -22.21 11.20 -61.62
C ILE A 308 -20.73 11.45 -61.30
N SER A 309 -19.99 12.14 -62.18
CA SER A 309 -18.61 12.57 -61.91
C SER A 309 -18.54 13.53 -60.73
N ASP A 310 -19.40 14.55 -60.71
CA ASP A 310 -19.41 15.58 -59.68
C ASP A 310 -19.79 15.00 -58.31
N ILE A 311 -20.73 14.03 -58.26
CA ILE A 311 -21.08 13.30 -57.02
C ILE A 311 -19.90 12.48 -56.51
N ALA A 312 -19.14 11.84 -57.40
CA ALA A 312 -17.94 11.09 -57.05
C ALA A 312 -16.85 12.01 -56.47
N ASP A 313 -16.59 13.12 -57.16
CA ASP A 313 -15.59 14.11 -56.78
C ASP A 313 -15.95 14.77 -55.44
N LEU A 314 -17.22 15.14 -55.23
CA LEU A 314 -17.71 15.69 -53.96
C LEU A 314 -17.55 14.69 -52.80
N SER A 315 -17.83 13.40 -53.03
CA SER A 315 -17.62 12.37 -52.01
C SER A 315 -16.14 12.09 -51.75
N SER A 316 -15.24 12.38 -52.68
CA SER A 316 -13.79 12.29 -52.48
C SER A 316 -13.21 13.51 -51.76
N LEU A 317 -13.81 14.70 -51.97
CA LEU A 317 -13.38 15.97 -51.37
C LEU A 317 -13.70 16.08 -49.87
N THR A 318 -14.78 15.44 -49.43
CA THR A 318 -15.13 15.38 -47.99
C THR A 318 -14.11 14.62 -47.14
N GLN A 319 -13.20 13.84 -47.74
CA GLN A 319 -12.09 13.18 -47.04
C GLN A 319 -10.76 13.95 -47.09
N SER A 320 -10.51 14.75 -48.13
CA SER A 320 -9.21 15.44 -48.29
C SER A 320 -9.06 16.71 -47.43
N SER A 321 -10.15 17.20 -46.83
CA SER A 321 -10.13 18.32 -45.88
C SER A 321 -9.49 18.01 -44.51
N LEU A 322 -9.12 16.75 -44.24
CA LEU A 322 -8.48 16.33 -42.97
C LEU A 322 -6.94 16.25 -43.03
N LYS A 323 -6.30 16.57 -44.16
CA LYS A 323 -4.82 16.73 -44.25
C LYS A 323 -4.44 18.21 -44.39
N LEU A 324 -4.68 19.02 -43.36
CA LEU A 324 -3.97 20.28 -43.23
C LEU A 324 -2.50 19.97 -42.90
N ARG A 325 -1.62 20.04 -43.91
CA ARG A 325 -0.17 20.10 -43.70
C ARG A 325 0.14 21.36 -42.89
N PRO A 326 0.84 21.27 -41.75
CA PRO A 326 1.38 22.48 -41.13
C PRO A 326 2.40 23.09 -42.09
N GLN A 327 2.18 24.34 -42.49
CA GLN A 327 3.24 25.15 -43.11
C GLN A 327 4.23 25.55 -42.01
N SER A 328 5.49 25.31 -42.31
CA SER A 328 6.69 25.65 -41.53
C SER A 328 6.75 27.10 -41.09
#